data_AF-A0A355KP24-F1
#
_entry.id   AF-A0A355KP24-F1
#
_cell.length_a   1.000
_cell.length_b   1.000
_cell.length_c   1.000
_cell.angle_alpha   90.00
_cell.angle_beta   90.00
_cell.angle_gamma   90.00
#
_symmetry.space_group_name_H-M   'P 1'
#
loop_
_entity.id
_entity.type
_entity.pdbx_description
1 polymer ?
#
loop_
_entity_poly.entity_id
_entity_poly.type
_entity_poly.pdbx_seq_one_letter_code
_entity_poly.pdbx_strand_id
1 'polypeptide(L)' 'MKCPKCEGLMIIQAFFDHFFNFEAWKCINCGNIISKKERTIEYDVFSIFNQQQKIKQKK' A
#
# COMPACT_ATOMS: atom_id res chain seq x y z
N MET A 1 -10.30 -13.54 -5.50
CA MET A 1 -8.95 -13.75 -6.07
C MET A 1 -8.43 -15.11 -5.60
N LYS A 2 -7.90 -15.93 -6.50
CA LYS A 2 -7.19 -17.18 -6.14
C LYS A 2 -5.69 -16.95 -6.24
N CYS A 3 -4.93 -17.60 -5.36
CA CYS A 3 -3.47 -17.49 -5.39
C CYS A 3 -2.89 -18.14 -6.65
N PRO A 4 -2.03 -17.47 -7.43
CA PRO A 4 -1.42 -18.07 -8.61
C PRO A 4 -0.40 -19.18 -8.29
N LYS A 5 0.03 -19.29 -7.02
CA LYS A 5 1.03 -20.28 -6.58
C LYS A 5 0.40 -21.59 -6.09
N CYS A 6 -0.72 -21.52 -5.38
CA CYS A 6 -1.33 -22.68 -4.73
C CYS A 6 -2.85 -22.75 -4.86
N GLU A 7 -3.46 -21.88 -5.68
CA GLU A 7 -4.91 -21.73 -5.90
C GLU A 7 -5.76 -21.44 -4.66
N GLY A 8 -5.10 -21.22 -3.51
CA GLY A 8 -5.73 -20.96 -2.23
C GLY A 8 -6.42 -19.59 -2.18
N LEU A 9 -7.28 -19.43 -1.18
CA LEU A 9 -7.98 -18.17 -0.93
C LEU A 9 -6.99 -17.03 -0.65
N MET A 10 -7.29 -15.86 -1.22
CA MET A 10 -6.57 -14.62 -0.95
C MET A 10 -7.48 -13.60 -0.28
N ILE A 11 -6.91 -12.82 0.64
CA ILE A 11 -7.55 -11.71 1.33
C ILE A 11 -6.80 -10.41 1.09
N ILE A 12 -7.48 -9.27 1.15
CA ILE A 12 -6.81 -7.97 1.15
C ILE A 12 -6.28 -7.71 2.57
N GLN A 13 -5.02 -7.34 2.68
CA GLN A 13 -4.39 -6.94 3.93
C GLN A 13 -3.58 -5.66 3.71
N ALA A 14 -3.59 -4.77 4.70
CA ALA A 14 -2.73 -3.61 4.73
C ALA A 14 -1.31 -4.02 5.16
N PHE A 15 -0.32 -3.54 4.41
CA PHE A 15 1.10 -3.72 4.66
C PHE A 15 1.75 -2.37 4.89
N PHE A 16 2.75 -2.40 5.77
CA PHE A 16 3.49 -1.24 6.20
C PHE A 16 4.97 -1.54 5.94
N ASP A 17 5.60 -0.74 5.10
CA ASP A 17 7.05 -0.67 5.00
C ASP A 17 7.52 0.65 5.63
N HIS A 18 8.83 0.87 5.75
CA HIS A 18 9.41 2.06 6.37
C HIS A 18 8.92 3.38 5.75
N PHE A 19 8.49 3.35 4.47
CA PHE A 19 8.08 4.52 3.71
C PHE A 19 6.62 4.53 3.24
N PHE A 20 5.97 3.37 3.14
CA PHE A 20 4.68 3.27 2.45
C PHE A 20 3.70 2.34 3.16
N ASN A 21 2.44 2.78 3.16
CA ASN A 21 1.30 1.96 3.54
C ASN A 21 0.57 1.55 2.27
N PHE A 22 0.44 0.25 2.03
CA PHE A 22 -0.22 -0.26 0.84
C PHE A 22 -1.12 -1.45 1.13
N GLU A 23 -2.20 -1.56 0.39
CA GLU A 23 -3.04 -2.76 0.42
C GLU A 23 -2.52 -3.77 -0.61
N ALA A 24 -2.41 -5.02 -0.19
CA ALA A 24 -2.06 -6.11 -1.09
C ALA A 24 -2.87 -7.37 -0.79
N TRP A 25 -2.99 -8.23 -1.79
CA TRP A 25 -3.60 -9.54 -1.65
C TRP A 25 -2.60 -10.49 -1.00
N LYS A 26 -2.97 -11.10 0.14
CA LYS A 26 -2.21 -12.14 0.81
C LYS A 26 -2.93 -13.47 0.71
N CYS A 27 -2.24 -14.51 0.28
CA CYS A 27 -2.78 -15.86 0.32
C CYS A 27 -2.75 -16.40 1.75
N ILE A 28 -3.88 -16.94 2.22
CA ILE A 28 -3.99 -17.55 3.55
C ILE A 28 -3.21 -18.87 3.62
N ASN A 29 -3.16 -19.62 2.51
CA ASN A 29 -2.58 -20.96 2.50
C ASN A 29 -1.05 -20.97 2.38
N CYS A 30 -0.47 -20.20 1.44
CA CYS A 30 0.97 -20.21 1.17
C CYS A 30 1.69 -18.89 1.49
N GLY A 31 0.96 -17.86 1.93
CA GLY A 31 1.53 -16.56 2.26
C GLY A 31 1.93 -15.68 1.07
N ASN A 32 1.74 -16.12 -0.18
CA ASN A 32 2.10 -15.32 -1.35
C ASN A 32 1.38 -13.96 -1.36
N ILE A 33 2.11 -12.88 -1.67
CA ILE A 33 1.62 -11.50 -1.65
C ILE A 33 1.63 -10.93 -3.07
N ILE A 34 0.52 -10.29 -3.47
CA ILE A 34 0.39 -9.63 -4.79
C ILE A 34 -0.10 -8.21 -4.53
N SER A 35 0.68 -7.22 -4.98
CA SER A 35 0.32 -5.81 -4.82
C SER A 35 -1.02 -5.52 -5.53
N LYS A 36 -1.91 -4.81 -4.83
CA LYS A 36 -3.12 -4.29 -5.45
C LYS A 36 -2.68 -3.08 -6.27
N LYS A 37 -2.88 -3.09 -7.60
CA LYS A 37 -2.48 -2.00 -8.50
C LYS A 37 -3.28 -0.69 -8.31
N GLU A 38 -3.91 -0.49 -7.15
CA GLU A 38 -4.68 0.70 -6.85
C GLU A 38 -3.81 1.67 -6.07
N ARG A 39 -3.34 2.71 -6.80
CA ARG A 39 -2.80 3.99 -6.33
C ARG A 39 -2.48 3.98 -4.83
N THR A 40 -1.33 3.42 -4.49
CA THR A 40 -0.64 3.74 -3.24
C THR A 40 -0.67 5.25 -3.12
N ILE A 41 -1.18 5.76 -2.01
CA ILE A 41 -1.13 7.19 -1.75
C ILE A 41 0.36 7.52 -1.70
N GLU A 42 0.91 8.06 -2.80
CA GLU A 42 2.34 8.44 -2.92
C GLU A 42 2.71 9.51 -1.88
N TYR A 43 1.72 10.10 -1.23
CA TYR A 43 1.83 11.11 -0.20
C TYR A 43 1.02 10.72 1.03
N ASP A 44 1.66 10.11 2.01
CA ASP A 44 1.14 10.05 3.37
C ASP A 44 0.71 11.45 3.87
N VAL A 45 -0.21 11.49 4.84
CA VAL A 45 -0.77 12.76 5.38
C VAL A 45 0.35 13.72 5.81
N PHE A 46 1.48 13.16 6.28
CA PHE A 46 2.68 13.91 6.64
C PHE A 46 3.37 14.54 5.44
N SER A 47 3.52 13.81 4.33
CA SER A 47 4.03 14.33 3.07
C SER A 47 3.14 15.44 2.48
N ILE A 48 1.81 15.28 2.54
CA ILE A 48 0.86 16.32 2.13
C ILE A 48 1.01 17.57 3.01
N PHE A 49 1.10 17.40 4.34
CA PHE A 49 1.31 18.49 5.28
C PHE A 49 2.62 19.24 5.00
N ASN A 50 3.73 18.52 4.83
CA ASN A 50 5.03 19.13 4.50
C ASN A 50 5.01 19.87 3.16
N GLN A 51 4.33 19.35 2.15
CA GLN A 51 4.18 20.02 0.87
C GLN A 51 3.41 21.34 1.03
N GLN A 52 2.32 21.35 1.81
CA GLN A 52 1.56 22.57 2.09
C GLN A 52 2.39 23.61 2.85
N GLN A 53 3.22 23.19 3.81
CA GLN A 53 4.12 24.08 4.54
C GLN A 53 5.16 24.73 3.61
N LYS A 54 5.78 23.95 2.71
CA LYS A 54 6.73 24.46 1.71
C LYS A 54 6.10 25.48 0.76
N ILE A 55 4.85 25.28 0.35
CA ILE A 55 4.12 26.21 -0.50
C ILE A 55 3.82 27.52 0.27
N LYS A 56 3.43 27.44 1.55
CA LYS A 56 3.18 28.62 2.39
C LYS A 56 4.43 29.47 2.62
N GLN A 57 5.61 28.85 2.79
CA GLN A 57 6.88 29.56 3.00
C GLN A 57 7.45 30.23 1.73
N LYS A 58 6.94 29.89 0.54
CA LYS A 58 7.35 30.47 -0.75
C LYS A 58 6.53 31.71 -1.17
N LYS A 59 5.50 32.07 -0.42
CA LYS A 59 4.74 33.32 -0.57
C LYS A 59 5.23 34.34 0.45
#